data_AF-A0AAE2SDC7-F1
#
_entry.id   AF-A0AAE2SDC7-F1
#
_cell.length_a   1.000
_cell.length_b   1.000
_cell.length_c   1.000
_cell.angle_alpha   90.00
_cell.angle_beta   90.00
_cell.angle_gamma   90.00
#
_symmetry.space_group_name_H-M   'P 1'
#
loop_
_entity.id
_entity.type
_entity.pdbx_description
1 polymer ?
#
loop_
_entity_poly.entity_id
_entity_poly.type
_entity_poly.pdbx_seq_one_letter_code
_entity_poly.pdbx_strand_id
1 'polypeptide(L)'
;MPDAFIEFPHHFEIMKPFQRLFTSAFFVGTFMLGFATSTAIAADTIAQTQPVITFLKTVKEGDLKQLKSAFSEKMQAQCKKEGWDKLLQGYQRNFKEVFSDYKLDDFTLSYKGNHEKGRVLVVHKGYYFPSLSVIKEKAEWKLNQH
;
A
#
# COMPACT_ATOMS: atom_id res chain seq x y z
N MET A 1 32.45 -13.89 -3.87
CA MET A 1 31.62 -14.11 -2.65
C MET A 1 30.23 -14.48 -3.14
N PRO A 2 29.59 -15.53 -2.61
CA PRO A 2 28.32 -15.99 -3.16
C PRO A 2 27.22 -14.98 -2.82
N ASP A 3 26.56 -14.50 -3.86
CA ASP A 3 25.34 -13.70 -3.83
C ASP A 3 24.24 -14.44 -3.10
N ALA A 4 23.90 -13.99 -1.90
CA ALA A 4 22.62 -14.32 -1.27
C ALA A 4 21.53 -13.49 -1.95
N PHE A 5 21.17 -13.91 -3.17
CA PHE A 5 19.91 -13.54 -3.80
C PHE A 5 18.82 -14.18 -2.95
N ILE A 6 18.26 -13.43 -2.01
CA ILE A 6 17.06 -13.90 -1.30
C ILE A 6 15.92 -13.74 -2.30
N GLU A 7 15.62 -14.84 -2.98
CA GLU A 7 14.38 -15.03 -3.72
C GLU A 7 13.22 -14.64 -2.80
N PHE A 8 12.47 -13.60 -3.20
CA PHE A 8 11.14 -13.39 -2.64
C PHE A 8 10.35 -14.67 -2.90
N PRO A 9 9.68 -15.25 -1.89
CA PRO A 9 8.87 -16.43 -2.11
C PRO A 9 7.85 -16.10 -3.21
N HIS A 10 7.84 -16.93 -4.26
CA HIS A 10 6.99 -16.90 -5.44
C HIS A 10 5.47 -16.97 -5.16
N HIS A 11 5.03 -16.75 -3.93
CA HIS A 11 3.65 -16.88 -3.47
C HIS A 11 2.87 -15.55 -3.40
N PHE A 12 3.17 -14.58 -4.27
CA PHE A 12 2.28 -13.43 -4.52
C PHE A 12 1.04 -13.81 -5.37
N GLU A 13 0.54 -15.05 -5.23
CA GLU A 13 -0.56 -15.60 -6.03
C GLU A 13 -1.97 -15.35 -5.45
N ILE A 14 -2.13 -14.70 -4.30
CA ILE A 14 -3.42 -14.73 -3.56
C ILE A 14 -3.89 -13.33 -3.14
N MET A 15 -3.76 -12.35 -4.04
CA MET A 15 -4.45 -11.07 -3.94
C MET A 15 -5.15 -10.77 -5.26
N LYS A 16 -6.16 -11.58 -5.63
CA LYS A 16 -6.87 -11.47 -6.91
C LYS A 16 -7.35 -10.05 -7.29
N PRO A 17 -7.78 -9.15 -6.37
CA PRO A 17 -8.11 -7.78 -6.78
C PRO A 17 -6.87 -6.94 -7.12
N PHE A 18 -5.70 -7.21 -6.52
CA PHE A 18 -4.46 -6.45 -6.74
C PHE A 18 -3.47 -7.09 -7.74
N GLN A 19 -3.55 -8.39 -7.99
CA GLN A 19 -2.66 -9.08 -8.94
C GLN A 19 -2.72 -8.53 -10.37
N ARG A 20 -3.87 -7.96 -10.78
CA ARG A 20 -4.01 -7.30 -12.09
C ARG A 20 -3.20 -5.99 -12.23
N LEU A 21 -2.65 -5.46 -11.14
CA LEU A 21 -1.83 -4.24 -11.17
C LEU A 21 -0.32 -4.52 -11.32
N PHE A 22 0.14 -5.78 -11.31
CA PHE A 22 1.57 -6.12 -11.24
C PHE A 22 2.18 -6.72 -12.50
N THR A 23 1.42 -6.97 -13.55
CA THR A 23 1.91 -7.72 -14.72
C THR A 23 2.45 -6.85 -15.84
N SER A 24 3.03 -5.68 -15.56
CA SER A 24 3.67 -4.86 -16.59
C SER A 24 4.73 -3.92 -16.00
N ALA A 25 5.99 -4.31 -16.13
CA ALA A 25 7.15 -3.46 -16.46
C ALA A 25 8.43 -3.93 -15.71
N PHE A 26 9.17 -4.80 -16.38
CA PHE A 26 10.62 -4.86 -16.30
C PHE A 26 11.18 -3.51 -16.76
N PHE A 27 11.92 -2.76 -15.93
CA PHE A 27 12.88 -1.77 -16.42
C PHE A 27 14.08 -1.63 -15.48
N VAL A 28 15.16 -2.23 -15.94
CA VAL A 28 16.59 -1.85 -15.89
C VAL A 28 16.89 -0.47 -15.28
N GLY A 29 17.90 -0.43 -14.40
CA GLY A 29 18.95 0.58 -14.52
C GLY A 29 19.24 1.47 -13.31
N THR A 30 20.44 1.25 -12.78
CA THR A 30 21.37 2.24 -12.20
C THR A 30 21.20 2.60 -10.72
N PHE A 31 22.13 2.02 -9.96
CA PHE A 31 22.52 2.28 -8.59
C PHE A 31 23.12 3.69 -8.44
N MET A 32 22.57 4.51 -7.54
CA MET A 32 23.26 5.68 -6.97
C MET A 32 23.06 5.67 -5.46
N LEU A 33 24.18 5.44 -4.76
CA LEU A 33 24.27 5.39 -3.31
C LEU A 33 24.23 6.82 -2.76
N GLY A 34 23.05 7.28 -2.36
CA GLY A 34 22.86 8.45 -1.52
C GLY A 34 22.26 7.99 -0.20
N PHE A 35 22.94 8.25 0.92
CA PHE A 35 22.36 8.08 2.25
C PHE A 35 21.21 9.08 2.41
N ALA A 36 20.00 8.70 1.99
CA ALA A 36 18.79 9.36 2.40
C ALA A 36 18.58 9.00 3.87
N THR A 37 18.69 9.98 4.76
CA THR A 37 18.13 9.88 6.11
C THR A 37 16.64 9.56 5.96
N SER A 38 16.29 8.29 6.16
CA SER A 38 14.89 7.87 6.23
C SER A 38 14.30 8.47 7.49
N THR A 39 13.63 9.60 7.34
CA THR A 39 12.69 10.09 8.33
C THR A 39 11.55 9.08 8.41
N ALA A 40 11.53 8.33 9.50
CA ALA A 40 10.31 7.72 10.05
C ALA A 40 9.19 8.77 9.99
N ILE A 41 7.95 8.38 9.64
CA ILE A 41 6.82 9.28 9.32
C ILE A 41 6.92 10.62 10.07
N ALA A 42 7.62 11.57 9.45
CA ALA A 42 7.86 12.89 10.00
C ALA A 42 6.97 13.81 9.18
N ALA A 43 5.84 14.18 9.79
CA ALA A 43 5.15 15.47 9.68
C ALA A 43 4.85 16.09 8.30
N ASP A 44 5.07 15.42 7.17
CA ASP A 44 4.68 15.87 5.82
C ASP A 44 3.63 14.92 5.20
N THR A 45 2.64 14.53 6.01
CA THR A 45 1.52 13.74 5.52
C THR A 45 0.54 14.64 4.75
N ILE A 46 0.78 14.78 3.44
CA ILE A 46 -0.16 15.47 2.55
C ILE A 46 -1.50 14.71 2.49
N ALA A 47 -2.59 15.43 2.19
CA ALA A 47 -3.96 14.85 2.21
C ALA A 47 -4.10 13.58 1.35
N GLN A 48 -3.31 13.48 0.27
CA GLN A 48 -3.32 12.38 -0.69
C GLN A 48 -2.84 11.05 -0.11
N THR A 49 -1.98 11.06 0.91
CA THR A 49 -1.43 9.83 1.52
C THR A 49 -2.31 9.30 2.66
N GLN A 50 -3.19 10.13 3.21
CA GLN A 50 -4.11 9.78 4.29
C GLN A 50 -4.91 8.48 4.07
N PRO A 51 -5.53 8.21 2.91
CA PRO A 51 -6.25 6.94 2.73
C PRO A 51 -5.34 5.71 2.81
N VAL A 52 -4.05 5.83 2.47
CA VAL A 52 -3.07 4.75 2.64
C VAL A 52 -2.67 4.60 4.11
N ILE A 53 -2.45 5.69 4.82
CA ILE A 53 -2.16 5.65 6.27
C ILE A 53 -3.31 4.99 7.01
N THR A 54 -4.55 5.41 6.73
CA THR A 54 -5.76 4.80 7.29
C THR A 54 -5.84 3.32 6.94
N PHE A 55 -5.52 2.94 5.71
CA PHE A 55 -5.48 1.52 5.33
C PHE A 55 -4.45 0.72 6.15
N LEU A 56 -3.20 1.17 6.25
CA LEU A 56 -2.16 0.51 7.04
C LEU A 56 -2.57 0.37 8.52
N LYS A 57 -3.16 1.43 9.09
CA LYS A 57 -3.64 1.46 10.48
C LYS A 57 -4.79 0.47 10.69
N THR A 58 -5.79 0.51 9.82
CA THR A 58 -7.01 -0.31 9.97
C THR A 58 -6.76 -1.79 9.76
N VAL A 59 -5.84 -2.14 8.87
CA VAL A 59 -5.35 -3.52 8.76
C VAL A 59 -4.71 -3.96 10.08
N LYS A 60 -3.82 -3.14 10.68
CA LYS A 60 -3.19 -3.47 11.96
C LYS A 60 -4.21 -3.62 13.10
N GLU A 61 -5.14 -2.69 13.21
CA GLU A 61 -6.11 -2.60 14.31
C GLU A 61 -7.33 -3.51 14.12
N GLY A 62 -7.57 -4.02 12.91
CA GLY A 62 -8.78 -4.77 12.60
C GLY A 62 -10.04 -3.91 12.53
N ASP A 63 -9.90 -2.59 12.29
CA ASP A 63 -11.04 -1.67 12.23
C ASP A 63 -11.70 -1.71 10.85
N LEU A 64 -12.71 -2.58 10.72
CA LEU A 64 -13.48 -2.75 9.50
C LEU A 64 -14.23 -1.48 9.07
N LYS A 65 -14.69 -0.66 10.02
CA LYS A 65 -15.45 0.56 9.71
C LYS A 65 -14.53 1.59 9.06
N GLN A 66 -13.37 1.81 9.64
CA GLN A 66 -12.38 2.71 9.07
C GLN A 66 -11.80 2.16 7.76
N LEU A 67 -11.60 0.84 7.63
CA LEU A 67 -11.17 0.22 6.38
C LEU A 67 -12.12 0.57 5.22
N LYS A 68 -13.43 0.39 5.44
CA LYS A 68 -14.46 0.76 4.45
C LYS A 68 -14.39 2.24 4.09
N SER A 69 -14.19 3.11 5.08
CA SER A 69 -14.15 4.56 4.89
C SER A 69 -12.94 5.03 4.08
N ALA A 70 -11.85 4.27 4.09
CA ALA A 70 -10.65 4.57 3.31
C ALA A 70 -10.84 4.29 1.81
N PHE A 71 -11.80 3.43 1.45
CA PHE A 71 -11.99 2.95 0.08
C PHE A 71 -12.98 3.82 -0.69
N SER A 72 -12.75 3.96 -2.00
CA SER A 72 -13.66 4.65 -2.93
C SER A 72 -15.00 3.95 -3.00
N GLU A 73 -16.07 4.66 -3.41
CA GLU A 73 -17.39 4.05 -3.58
C GLU A 73 -17.33 2.83 -4.52
N LYS A 74 -16.55 2.92 -5.60
CA LYS A 74 -16.28 1.82 -6.55
C LYS A 74 -15.65 0.61 -5.85
N MET A 75 -14.57 0.83 -5.08
CA MET A 75 -13.91 -0.25 -4.35
C MET A 75 -14.83 -0.85 -3.28
N GLN A 76 -15.58 -0.03 -2.56
CA GLN A 76 -16.52 -0.52 -1.56
C GLN A 76 -17.56 -1.47 -2.16
N ALA A 77 -18.11 -1.15 -3.34
CA ALA A 77 -19.05 -2.02 -4.04
C ALA A 77 -18.42 -3.34 -4.47
N GLN A 78 -17.15 -3.32 -4.89
CA GLN A 78 -16.39 -4.52 -5.26
C GLN A 78 -16.09 -5.40 -4.03
N CYS A 79 -15.52 -4.82 -2.97
CA CYS A 79 -15.17 -5.54 -1.74
C CYS A 79 -16.41 -6.09 -1.01
N LYS A 80 -17.58 -5.45 -1.16
CA LYS A 80 -18.85 -5.97 -0.63
C LYS A 80 -19.19 -7.35 -1.22
N LYS A 81 -18.84 -7.62 -2.48
CA LYS A 81 -19.06 -8.93 -3.12
C LYS A 81 -18.12 -10.01 -2.59
N GLU A 82 -16.90 -9.63 -2.20
CA GLU A 82 -15.87 -10.54 -1.69
C GLU A 82 -16.03 -10.84 -0.18
N GLY A 83 -16.71 -9.95 0.54
CA GLY A 83 -16.95 -10.06 1.97
C GLY A 83 -15.89 -9.32 2.78
N TRP A 84 -16.31 -8.26 3.45
CA TRP A 84 -15.42 -7.33 4.16
C TRP A 84 -14.55 -7.98 5.22
N ASP A 85 -15.12 -8.88 6.02
CA ASP A 85 -14.39 -9.56 7.09
C ASP A 85 -13.30 -10.47 6.54
N LYS A 86 -13.61 -11.22 5.47
CA LYS A 86 -12.62 -12.08 4.78
C LYS A 86 -11.48 -11.26 4.19
N LEU A 87 -11.81 -10.10 3.64
CA LEU A 87 -10.85 -9.19 3.02
C LEU A 87 -9.92 -8.56 4.06
N LEU A 88 -10.46 -8.08 5.19
CA LEU A 88 -9.65 -7.58 6.31
C LEU A 88 -8.75 -8.67 6.89
N GLN A 89 -9.27 -9.87 7.13
CA GLN A 89 -8.48 -11.01 7.60
C GLN A 89 -7.37 -11.39 6.61
N GLY A 90 -7.67 -11.34 5.31
CA GLY A 90 -6.69 -11.55 4.25
C GLY A 90 -5.57 -10.52 4.29
N TYR A 91 -5.90 -9.24 4.43
CA TYR A 91 -4.88 -8.20 4.59
C TYR A 91 -4.07 -8.39 5.86
N GLN A 92 -4.70 -8.68 7.00
CA GLN A 92 -3.98 -8.90 8.26
C GLN A 92 -2.99 -10.06 8.17
N ARG A 93 -3.39 -11.17 7.55
CA ARG A 93 -2.52 -12.32 7.32
C ARG A 93 -1.34 -11.93 6.44
N ASN A 94 -1.61 -11.36 5.26
CA ASN A 94 -0.57 -11.01 4.29
C ASN A 94 0.38 -9.96 4.86
N PHE A 95 -0.14 -8.96 5.58
CA PHE A 95 0.68 -7.92 6.19
C PHE A 95 1.55 -8.48 7.32
N LYS A 96 1.02 -9.42 8.11
CA LYS A 96 1.83 -10.10 9.12
C LYS A 96 2.95 -10.94 8.50
N GLU A 97 2.68 -11.64 7.40
CA GLU A 97 3.69 -12.43 6.69
C GLU A 97 4.79 -11.54 6.09
N VAL A 98 4.40 -10.40 5.52
CA VAL A 98 5.31 -9.54 4.76
C VAL A 98 6.04 -8.53 5.63
N PHE A 99 5.35 -7.96 6.62
CA PHE A 99 5.87 -6.86 7.44
C PHE A 99 6.11 -7.23 8.90
N SER A 100 5.73 -8.46 9.30
CA SER A 100 5.77 -8.89 10.71
C SER A 100 4.97 -7.92 11.60
N ASP A 101 5.46 -7.61 12.82
CA ASP A 101 4.87 -6.59 13.67
C ASP A 101 5.39 -5.20 13.30
N TYR A 102 4.83 -4.63 12.23
CA TYR A 102 5.21 -3.31 11.75
C TYR A 102 4.65 -2.19 12.62
N LYS A 103 5.36 -1.06 12.69
CA LYS A 103 4.85 0.22 13.16
C LYS A 103 4.50 1.09 11.96
N LEU A 104 3.54 2.00 12.10
CA LEU A 104 3.24 2.94 11.02
C LEU A 104 4.49 3.75 10.65
N ASP A 105 5.29 4.14 11.65
CA ASP A 105 6.52 4.91 11.46
C ASP A 105 7.61 4.17 10.65
N ASP A 106 7.49 2.85 10.45
CA ASP A 106 8.39 2.07 9.58
C ASP A 106 8.15 2.33 8.09
N PHE A 107 7.07 3.04 7.73
CA PHE A 107 6.68 3.32 6.36
C PHE A 107 7.06 4.74 5.93
N THR A 108 7.63 4.86 4.73
CA THR A 108 7.76 6.13 4.02
C THR A 108 6.76 6.15 2.87
N LEU A 109 5.97 7.22 2.79
CA LEU A 109 4.93 7.40 1.79
C LEU A 109 5.25 8.59 0.90
N SER A 110 5.13 8.45 -0.41
CA SER A 110 5.26 9.57 -1.35
C SER A 110 4.15 9.55 -2.40
N TYR A 111 3.63 10.71 -2.74
CA TYR A 111 2.54 10.85 -3.69
C TYR A 111 3.05 11.29 -5.06
N LYS A 112 2.51 10.69 -6.11
CA LYS A 112 2.70 11.09 -7.49
C LYS A 112 1.35 11.13 -8.21
N GLY A 113 0.92 12.31 -8.64
CA GLY A 113 -0.33 12.49 -9.34
C GLY A 113 -0.70 13.95 -9.50
N ASN A 114 -1.98 14.21 -9.82
CA ASN A 114 -2.52 15.55 -9.94
C ASN A 114 -3.42 15.88 -8.73
N HIS A 115 -4.29 16.88 -8.85
CA HIS A 115 -5.18 17.32 -7.76
C HIS A 115 -6.46 16.46 -7.61
N GLU A 116 -6.68 15.48 -8.50
CA GLU A 116 -7.87 14.62 -8.52
C GLU A 116 -7.54 13.13 -8.33
N LYS A 117 -6.38 12.67 -8.80
CA LYS A 117 -5.96 11.27 -8.72
C LYS A 117 -4.46 11.12 -8.80
N GLY A 118 -3.97 10.01 -8.25
CA GLY A 118 -2.56 9.67 -8.33
C GLY A 118 -2.27 8.31 -7.73
N ARG A 119 -1.01 8.10 -7.41
CA ARG A 119 -0.50 6.90 -6.76
C ARG A 119 0.35 7.30 -5.56
N VAL A 120 0.23 6.52 -4.49
CA VAL A 120 1.06 6.63 -3.31
C VAL A 120 2.05 5.49 -3.35
N LEU A 121 3.33 5.82 -3.48
CA LEU A 121 4.43 4.89 -3.28
C LEU A 121 4.56 4.60 -1.79
N VAL A 122 4.78 3.33 -1.45
CA VAL A 122 4.92 2.85 -0.09
C VAL A 122 6.29 2.18 0.02
N VAL A 123 7.11 2.61 0.98
CA VAL A 123 8.42 2.02 1.25
C VAL A 123 8.45 1.58 2.71
N HIS A 124 8.86 0.36 3.00
CA HIS A 124 9.00 -0.16 4.36
C HIS A 124 10.41 -0.69 4.57
N LYS A 125 11.17 -0.07 5.48
CA LYS A 125 12.57 -0.46 5.80
C LYS A 125 13.46 -0.61 4.54
N GLY A 126 13.29 0.28 3.57
CA GLY A 126 14.04 0.28 2.30
C GLY A 126 13.46 -0.61 1.19
N TYR A 127 12.41 -1.40 1.47
CA TYR A 127 11.74 -2.24 0.48
C TYR A 127 10.53 -1.54 -0.12
N TYR A 128 10.46 -1.55 -1.45
CA TYR A 128 9.36 -0.94 -2.18
C TYR A 128 8.14 -1.86 -2.20
N PHE A 129 7.02 -1.29 -1.75
CA PHE A 129 5.70 -1.87 -1.97
C PHE A 129 5.14 -1.35 -3.27
N PRO A 130 4.24 -2.15 -3.86
CA PRO A 130 3.34 -1.63 -4.85
C PRO A 130 2.74 -0.26 -4.53
N SER A 131 2.79 0.63 -5.52
CA SER A 131 2.10 1.91 -5.40
C SER A 131 0.59 1.69 -5.33
N LEU A 132 -0.09 2.34 -4.39
CA LEU A 132 -1.54 2.29 -4.23
C LEU A 132 -2.18 3.48 -4.94
N SER A 133 -3.22 3.24 -5.75
CA SER A 133 -3.95 4.32 -6.42
C SER A 133 -4.87 5.04 -5.45
N VAL A 134 -4.93 6.36 -5.56
CA VAL A 134 -5.82 7.23 -4.79
C VAL A 134 -6.57 8.18 -5.71
N ILE A 135 -7.80 8.53 -5.34
CA ILE A 135 -8.68 9.45 -6.05
C ILE A 135 -9.39 10.37 -5.06
N LYS A 136 -9.71 11.59 -5.49
CA LYS A 136 -10.51 12.54 -4.73
C LYS A 136 -12.00 12.31 -5.04
N GLU A 137 -12.77 11.90 -4.05
CA GLU A 137 -14.23 11.74 -4.11
C GLU A 137 -14.88 12.70 -3.11
N LYS A 138 -15.78 13.58 -3.59
CA LYS A 138 -16.57 14.50 -2.74
C LYS A 138 -15.71 15.24 -1.70
N ALA A 139 -14.55 15.73 -2.14
CA ALA A 139 -13.51 16.43 -1.37
C ALA A 139 -12.55 15.57 -0.53
N GLU A 140 -12.80 14.27 -0.35
CA GLU A 140 -11.92 13.37 0.40
C GLU A 140 -11.06 12.50 -0.51
N TRP A 141 -9.83 12.19 -0.09
CA TRP A 141 -8.99 11.22 -0.78
C TRP A 141 -9.33 9.80 -0.34
N LYS A 142 -9.49 8.91 -1.32
CA LYS A 142 -9.86 7.51 -1.13
C LYS A 142 -8.90 6.60 -1.87
N LEU A 143 -8.65 5.42 -1.32
CA LEU A 143 -8.04 4.32 -2.04
C LEU A 143 -8.94 3.93 -3.20
N ASN A 144 -8.34 3.75 -4.37
CA ASN A 144 -9.07 3.36 -5.56
C ASN A 144 -8.37 2.20 -6.27
N GLN A 145 -9.16 1.44 -7.01
CA GLN A 145 -8.64 0.49 -7.98
C GLN A 145 -8.68 1.15 -9.36
N HIS A 146 -7.52 1.12 -10.02
CA HIS A 146 -7.29 1.73 -11.32
C HIS A 146 -8.30 1.28 -12.38
#